data_AF-A0A9J7JT23-F1
#
_entry.id   AF-A0A9J7JT23-F1
#
_cell.length_a   1.000
_cell.length_b   1.000
_cell.length_c   1.000
_cell.angle_alpha   90.00
_cell.angle_beta   90.00
_cell.angle_gamma   90.00
#
_symmetry.space_group_name_H-M   'P 1'
#
loop_
_entity.id
_entity.type
_entity.pdbx_description
1 polymer ?
#
loop_
_entity_poly.entity_id
_entity_poly.type
_entity_poly.pdbx_seq_one_letter_code
_entity_poly.pdbx_strand_id
1 'polypeptide(L)'
;MPRGLADKRGPEECDAVALLSLINSCDHFMVDRKKVTELIKCRNEIMHSSEMKVSSTWLRDFQIKIQNFLNEFKNIPEIVAVHSRIEQLLTSDWAVHIPEEDERDGCEFEMGSYLSVSQIHEIEMELLKEKLQEMYLQAAEEEVLPEEISNQLDVVKAFLRNNSDLRNGLTEDIQKLDSLHLQHQKEISEADERQTPEREA
;
A
#
# COMPACT_ATOMS: atom_id res chain seq x y z
N MET A 1 -42.81 3.28 -25.25
CA MET A 1 -41.51 2.63 -25.04
C MET A 1 -40.38 3.49 -25.59
N PRO A 2 -39.20 3.53 -24.97
CA PRO A 2 -38.03 4.21 -25.53
C PRO A 2 -37.63 3.65 -26.90
N ARG A 3 -37.00 4.47 -27.74
CA ARG A 3 -36.55 4.05 -29.07
C ARG A 3 -35.51 2.92 -28.95
N GLY A 4 -35.68 1.87 -29.75
CA GLY A 4 -34.79 0.70 -29.76
C GLY A 4 -35.06 -0.34 -28.68
N LEU A 5 -36.09 -0.15 -27.84
CA LEU A 5 -36.49 -1.06 -26.76
C LEU A 5 -37.94 -1.54 -26.90
N ALA A 6 -38.36 -1.82 -28.13
CA ALA A 6 -39.73 -2.25 -28.43
C ALA A 6 -40.02 -3.71 -28.05
N ASP A 7 -38.96 -4.50 -27.82
CA ASP A 7 -38.96 -5.89 -27.40
C ASP A 7 -39.10 -6.07 -25.87
N LYS A 8 -38.87 -5.00 -25.09
CA LYS A 8 -39.01 -5.00 -23.63
C LYS A 8 -40.46 -4.95 -23.19
N ARG A 9 -40.78 -5.62 -22.07
CA ARG A 9 -42.15 -5.77 -21.57
C ARG A 9 -42.68 -4.53 -20.84
N GLY A 10 -41.79 -3.70 -20.32
CA GLY A 10 -42.20 -2.51 -19.57
C GLY A 10 -41.06 -1.56 -19.20
N PRO A 11 -41.39 -0.42 -18.58
CA PRO A 11 -40.43 0.60 -18.16
C PRO A 11 -39.40 0.09 -17.14
N GLU A 12 -39.74 -0.92 -16.34
CA GLU A 12 -38.86 -1.57 -15.35
C GLU A 12 -37.65 -2.27 -15.98
N GLU A 13 -37.72 -2.65 -17.26
CA GLU A 13 -36.61 -3.25 -17.99
C GLU A 13 -35.77 -2.19 -18.72
N CYS A 14 -36.18 -0.92 -18.72
CA CYS A 14 -35.47 0.18 -19.37
C CYS A 14 -34.44 0.79 -18.42
N ASP A 15 -33.28 1.17 -18.94
CA ASP A 15 -32.32 1.94 -18.16
C ASP A 15 -32.83 3.38 -17.97
N ALA A 16 -32.29 4.08 -16.96
CA ALA A 16 -32.70 5.45 -16.64
C ALA A 16 -32.55 6.39 -17.86
N VAL A 17 -31.60 6.11 -18.74
CA VAL A 17 -31.25 6.95 -19.88
C VAL A 17 -32.29 6.81 -20.99
N ALA A 18 -32.72 5.59 -21.29
CA ALA A 18 -33.81 5.35 -22.22
C ALA A 18 -35.12 5.96 -21.70
N LEU A 19 -35.37 5.89 -20.39
CA LEU A 19 -36.54 6.53 -19.77
C LEU A 19 -36.48 8.07 -19.87
N LEU A 20 -35.35 8.70 -19.54
CA LEU A 20 -35.17 10.15 -19.70
C LEU A 20 -35.29 10.58 -21.16
N SER A 21 -34.78 9.78 -22.11
CA SER A 21 -34.90 10.06 -23.54
C SER A 21 -36.36 9.96 -24.02
N LEU A 22 -37.11 8.99 -23.50
CA LEU A 22 -38.54 8.87 -23.77
C LEU A 22 -39.31 10.07 -23.22
N ILE A 23 -39.07 10.45 -21.97
CA ILE A 23 -39.69 11.63 -21.35
C ILE A 23 -39.38 12.90 -22.16
N ASN A 24 -38.15 13.03 -22.66
CA ASN A 24 -37.73 14.20 -23.45
C ASN A 24 -38.40 14.28 -24.84
N SER A 25 -38.76 13.14 -25.43
CA SER A 25 -39.22 13.05 -26.83
C SER A 25 -40.71 12.75 -27.00
N CYS A 26 -41.41 12.37 -25.93
CA CYS A 26 -42.82 12.00 -25.98
C CYS A 26 -43.71 13.15 -25.48
N ASP A 27 -44.64 13.58 -26.33
CA ASP A 27 -45.56 14.70 -26.04
C ASP A 27 -46.60 14.39 -24.95
N HIS A 28 -46.73 13.13 -24.52
CA HIS A 28 -47.62 12.77 -23.41
C HIS A 28 -47.07 13.17 -22.04
N PHE A 29 -45.77 13.45 -21.93
CA PHE A 29 -45.17 13.96 -20.69
C PHE A 29 -45.23 15.49 -20.67
N MET A 30 -46.04 16.03 -19.76
CA MET A 30 -46.17 17.46 -19.53
C MET A 30 -45.07 17.95 -18.58
N VAL A 31 -43.83 17.94 -19.03
CA VAL A 31 -42.65 18.34 -18.25
C VAL A 31 -41.77 19.33 -19.02
N ASP A 32 -41.04 20.20 -18.30
CA ASP A 32 -40.04 21.05 -18.94
C ASP A 32 -38.86 20.22 -19.49
N ARG A 33 -38.82 20.12 -20.83
CA ARG A 33 -37.76 19.40 -21.57
C ARG A 33 -36.35 19.90 -21.27
N LYS A 34 -36.19 21.17 -20.88
CA LYS A 34 -34.87 21.70 -20.50
C LYS A 34 -34.33 20.98 -19.27
N LYS A 35 -35.19 20.70 -18.28
CA LYS A 35 -34.80 19.98 -17.06
C LYS A 35 -34.38 18.54 -17.36
N VAL A 36 -35.11 17.87 -18.25
CA VAL A 36 -34.75 16.51 -18.71
C VAL A 36 -33.41 16.52 -19.45
N THR A 37 -33.21 17.49 -20.34
CA THR A 37 -31.98 17.64 -21.12
C THR A 37 -30.77 17.89 -20.23
N GLU A 38 -30.91 18.70 -19.17
CA GLU A 38 -29.84 18.94 -18.21
C GLU A 38 -29.43 17.68 -17.44
N LEU A 39 -30.37 16.82 -17.07
CA LEU A 39 -30.03 15.53 -16.45
C LEU A 39 -29.31 14.58 -17.41
N ILE A 40 -29.73 14.55 -18.67
CA ILE A 40 -29.05 13.77 -19.71
C ILE A 40 -27.61 14.26 -19.90
N LYS A 41 -27.37 15.58 -19.90
CA LYS A 41 -26.03 16.17 -19.96
C LYS A 41 -25.18 15.77 -18.76
N CYS A 42 -25.69 15.94 -17.53
CA CYS A 42 -24.95 15.57 -16.32
C CYS A 42 -24.56 14.08 -16.32
N ARG A 43 -25.45 13.18 -16.75
CA ARG A 43 -25.11 11.76 -16.94
C ARG A 43 -23.99 11.58 -17.96
N ASN A 44 -24.07 12.25 -19.12
CA ASN A 44 -23.05 12.14 -20.16
C ASN A 44 -21.69 12.67 -19.68
N GLU A 45 -21.68 13.77 -18.92
CA GLU A 45 -20.46 14.32 -18.31
C GLU A 45 -19.80 13.31 -17.37
N ILE A 46 -20.56 12.61 -16.51
CA ILE A 46 -20.01 11.54 -15.67
C ILE A 46 -19.47 10.40 -16.53
N MET A 47 -20.25 9.93 -17.52
CA MET A 47 -19.87 8.81 -18.39
C MET A 47 -18.65 9.09 -19.26
N HIS A 48 -18.35 10.35 -19.55
CA HIS A 48 -17.20 10.78 -20.31
C HIS A 48 -16.03 11.27 -19.43
N SER A 49 -16.18 11.25 -18.09
CA SER A 49 -15.08 11.49 -17.16
C SER A 49 -14.19 10.24 -17.09
N SER A 50 -12.92 10.38 -17.46
CA SER A 50 -11.95 9.27 -17.52
C SER A 50 -11.72 8.58 -16.18
N GLU A 51 -11.97 9.27 -15.07
CA GLU A 51 -11.79 8.75 -13.71
C GLU A 51 -13.12 8.58 -12.97
N MET A 52 -14.27 8.87 -13.60
CA MET A 52 -15.60 8.96 -12.96
C MET A 52 -15.63 9.88 -11.72
N LYS A 53 -14.63 10.78 -11.58
CA LYS A 53 -14.55 11.76 -10.52
C LYS A 53 -15.31 13.02 -10.89
N VAL A 54 -16.02 13.58 -9.91
CA VAL A 54 -16.73 14.85 -10.01
C VAL A 54 -16.36 15.71 -8.81
N SER A 55 -16.34 17.04 -8.99
CA SER A 55 -16.11 17.96 -7.89
C SER A 55 -17.32 18.02 -6.96
N SER A 56 -17.10 18.44 -5.71
CA SER A 56 -18.18 18.66 -4.74
C SER A 56 -19.16 19.75 -5.19
N THR A 57 -18.68 20.75 -5.93
CA THR A 57 -19.53 21.77 -6.56
C THR A 57 -20.42 21.19 -7.65
N TRP A 58 -19.86 20.35 -8.52
CA TRP A 58 -20.62 19.67 -9.58
C TRP A 58 -21.70 18.77 -9.00
N LEU A 59 -21.39 18.01 -7.94
CA LEU A 59 -22.36 17.11 -7.29
C LEU A 59 -23.53 17.89 -6.67
N ARG A 60 -23.26 19.07 -6.09
CA ARG A 60 -24.29 19.97 -5.57
C ARG A 60 -25.17 20.54 -6.67
N ASP A 61 -24.58 20.96 -7.78
CA ASP A 61 -25.31 21.43 -8.95
C ASP A 61 -26.20 20.32 -9.53
N PHE A 62 -25.69 19.09 -9.57
CA PHE A 62 -26.43 17.91 -9.99
C PHE A 62 -27.62 17.60 -9.07
N GLN A 63 -27.43 17.68 -7.75
CA GLN A 63 -28.50 17.56 -6.76
C GLN A 63 -29.63 18.57 -7.01
N ILE A 64 -29.28 19.84 -7.22
CA ILE A 64 -30.26 20.90 -7.52
C ILE A 64 -31.03 20.57 -8.81
N LYS A 65 -30.34 20.09 -9.85
CA LYS A 65 -30.97 19.69 -11.12
C LYS A 65 -31.93 18.50 -10.96
N ILE A 66 -31.57 17.49 -10.15
CA ILE A 66 -32.48 16.38 -9.83
C ILE A 66 -33.73 16.88 -9.11
N GLN A 67 -33.58 17.70 -8.08
CA GLN A 67 -34.73 18.24 -7.33
C GLN A 67 -35.64 19.06 -8.23
N ASN A 68 -35.08 19.90 -9.11
CA ASN A 68 -35.83 20.69 -10.07
C ASN A 68 -36.65 19.84 -11.05
N PHE A 69 -36.12 18.69 -11.46
CA PHE A 69 -36.81 17.73 -12.32
C PHE A 69 -37.91 16.98 -11.56
N LEU A 70 -37.64 16.48 -10.35
CA LEU A 70 -38.63 15.77 -9.54
C LEU A 70 -39.84 16.66 -9.19
N ASN A 71 -39.61 17.96 -9.02
CA ASN A 71 -40.68 18.95 -8.80
C ASN A 71 -41.72 19.03 -9.94
N GLU A 72 -41.39 18.57 -11.15
CA GLU A 72 -42.35 18.45 -12.27
C GLU A 72 -43.43 17.39 -11.98
N PHE A 73 -43.13 16.43 -11.10
CA PHE A 73 -43.98 15.29 -10.79
C PHE A 73 -44.58 15.34 -9.38
N LYS A 74 -44.54 16.49 -8.71
CA LYS A 74 -45.05 16.68 -7.34
C LYS A 74 -46.54 16.30 -7.16
N ASN A 75 -47.28 16.20 -8.26
CA ASN A 75 -48.69 15.81 -8.26
C ASN A 75 -48.89 14.28 -8.23
N ILE A 76 -47.81 13.49 -8.33
CA ILE A 76 -47.85 12.03 -8.32
C ILE A 76 -47.39 11.53 -6.93
N PRO A 77 -48.29 10.97 -6.10
CA PRO A 77 -47.99 10.60 -4.72
C PRO A 77 -46.81 9.63 -4.57
N GLU A 78 -46.68 8.68 -5.49
CA GLU A 78 -45.59 7.70 -5.51
C GLU A 78 -44.23 8.38 -5.69
N ILE A 79 -44.17 9.43 -6.50
CA ILE A 79 -42.94 10.19 -6.75
C ILE A 79 -42.61 11.08 -5.56
N VAL A 80 -43.62 11.63 -4.86
CA VAL A 80 -43.40 12.40 -3.63
C VAL A 80 -42.78 11.54 -2.52
N ALA A 81 -43.23 10.29 -2.38
CA ALA A 81 -42.63 9.36 -1.42
C ALA A 81 -41.14 9.06 -1.76
N VAL A 82 -40.84 8.86 -3.05
CA VAL A 82 -39.47 8.66 -3.53
C VAL A 82 -38.63 9.93 -3.40
N HIS A 83 -39.20 11.11 -3.61
CA HIS A 83 -38.53 12.40 -3.46
C HIS A 83 -37.96 12.57 -2.05
N SER A 84 -38.74 12.26 -1.00
CA SER A 84 -38.26 12.34 0.38
C SER A 84 -37.05 11.44 0.63
N ARG A 85 -37.05 10.22 0.07
CA ARG A 85 -35.91 9.31 0.16
C ARG A 85 -34.69 9.83 -0.60
N ILE A 86 -34.88 10.41 -1.78
CA ILE A 86 -33.81 11.02 -2.57
C ILE A 86 -33.22 12.23 -1.84
N GLU A 87 -34.07 13.06 -1.23
CA GLU A 87 -33.63 14.23 -0.46
C GLU A 87 -32.80 13.83 0.76
N GLN A 88 -33.22 12.80 1.50
CA GLN A 88 -32.41 12.20 2.58
C GLN A 88 -31.05 11.73 2.06
N LEU A 89 -31.04 11.03 0.93
CA LEU A 89 -29.81 10.50 0.32
C LEU A 89 -28.84 11.62 -0.12
N LEU A 90 -29.39 12.71 -0.67
CA LEU A 90 -28.61 13.86 -1.13
C LEU A 90 -28.14 14.80 -0.01
N THR A 91 -28.78 14.73 1.17
CA THR A 91 -28.41 15.52 2.36
C THR A 91 -27.58 14.75 3.37
N SER A 92 -27.46 13.43 3.20
CA SER A 92 -26.63 12.58 4.04
C SER A 92 -25.15 12.91 3.86
N ASP A 93 -24.40 12.85 4.96
CA ASP A 93 -22.95 12.91 4.91
C ASP A 93 -22.41 11.58 4.37
N TRP A 94 -21.72 11.66 3.22
CA TRP A 94 -21.04 10.53 2.58
C TRP A 94 -19.56 10.48 2.94
N ALA A 95 -19.14 11.21 3.98
CA ALA A 95 -17.83 11.03 4.56
C ALA A 95 -17.60 9.55 4.86
N VAL A 96 -16.67 8.95 4.12
CA VAL A 96 -16.20 7.61 4.42
C VAL A 96 -15.40 7.77 5.71
N HIS A 97 -15.94 7.25 6.80
CA HIS A 97 -15.17 7.06 8.01
C HIS A 97 -14.12 5.99 7.70
N ILE A 98 -12.90 6.44 7.37
CA ILE A 98 -11.73 5.59 7.29
C ILE A 98 -11.21 5.51 8.73
N PRO A 99 -11.48 4.42 9.47
CA PRO A 99 -10.78 4.22 10.74
C PRO A 99 -9.27 4.31 10.48
N GLU A 100 -8.52 4.95 11.37
CA GLU A 100 -7.05 5.12 11.20
C GLU A 100 -6.31 3.79 11.00
N GLU A 101 -6.95 2.68 11.38
CA GLU A 101 -6.52 1.31 11.12
C GLU A 101 -7.31 0.76 9.91
N ASP A 102 -6.78 0.95 8.71
CA ASP A 102 -7.14 0.13 7.55
C ASP A 102 -6.65 -1.30 7.87
N GLU A 103 -7.54 -2.18 8.29
CA GLU A 103 -7.22 -3.60 8.41
C GLU A 103 -6.84 -4.10 7.02
N ARG A 104 -5.54 -4.34 6.81
CA ARG A 104 -5.04 -4.95 5.59
C ARG A 104 -5.80 -6.25 5.37
N ASP A 105 -6.25 -6.46 4.14
CA ASP A 105 -6.85 -7.71 3.65
C ASP A 105 -5.89 -8.92 3.65
N GLY A 106 -4.71 -8.77 4.27
CA GLY A 106 -3.80 -9.85 4.61
C GLY A 106 -4.22 -10.52 5.91
N CYS A 107 -4.32 -11.86 5.86
CA CYS A 107 -4.52 -12.77 6.99
C CYS A 107 -4.15 -12.12 8.33
N GLU A 108 -5.13 -11.99 9.23
CA GLU A 108 -4.95 -11.61 10.64
C GLU A 108 -3.91 -12.53 11.28
N PHE A 109 -2.63 -12.26 11.06
CA PHE A 109 -1.60 -12.73 11.96
C PHE A 109 -1.72 -11.80 13.15
N GLU A 110 -2.39 -12.32 14.18
CA GLU A 110 -2.58 -11.75 15.51
C GLU A 110 -1.71 -10.51 15.73
N MET A 111 -2.39 -9.36 15.84
CA MET A 111 -1.87 -8.13 16.43
C MET A 111 -1.52 -8.40 17.91
N GLY A 112 -0.51 -9.23 18.15
CA GLY A 112 -0.26 -9.89 19.42
C GLY A 112 1.22 -10.06 19.76
N SER A 113 2.14 -9.59 18.92
CA SER A 113 3.55 -9.56 19.29
C SER A 113 4.31 -8.46 18.55
N TYR A 114 4.05 -7.19 18.89
CA TYR A 114 5.12 -6.23 18.76
C TYR A 114 6.21 -6.64 19.75
N LEU A 115 7.34 -7.09 19.23
CA LEU A 115 8.51 -7.35 20.05
C LEU A 115 8.86 -6.06 20.79
N SER A 116 9.01 -6.17 22.11
CA SER A 116 9.53 -5.07 22.90
C SER A 116 10.95 -4.72 22.43
N VAL A 117 11.37 -3.48 22.67
CA VAL A 117 12.73 -3.01 22.34
C VAL A 117 13.80 -3.97 22.90
N SER A 118 13.56 -4.54 24.10
CA SER A 118 14.46 -5.51 24.71
C SER A 118 14.53 -6.84 23.96
N GLN A 119 13.39 -7.33 23.45
CA GLN A 119 13.36 -8.56 22.64
C GLN A 119 14.02 -8.36 21.28
N ILE A 120 13.85 -7.18 20.67
CA ILE A 120 14.55 -6.83 19.42
C ILE A 120 16.05 -6.81 19.67
N HIS A 121 16.49 -6.14 20.73
CA HIS A 121 17.91 -6.09 21.10
C HIS A 121 18.50 -7.48 21.37
N GLU A 122 17.76 -8.37 22.03
CA GLU A 122 18.18 -9.77 22.26
C GLU A 122 18.36 -10.53 20.94
N ILE A 123 17.42 -10.37 20.00
CA ILE A 123 17.50 -11.00 18.68
C ILE A 123 18.69 -10.45 17.88
N GLU A 124 18.91 -9.14 17.90
CA GLU A 124 20.04 -8.50 17.22
C GLU A 124 21.38 -8.99 17.78
N MET A 125 21.46 -9.14 19.12
CA MET A 125 22.63 -9.66 19.80
C MET A 125 22.93 -11.11 19.40
N GLU A 126 21.93 -11.99 19.47
CA GLU A 126 22.08 -13.40 19.12
C GLU A 126 22.43 -13.59 17.64
N LEU A 127 21.79 -12.86 16.73
CA LEU A 127 22.09 -12.92 15.30
C LEU A 127 23.53 -12.50 15.01
N LEU A 128 24.00 -11.42 15.65
CA LEU A 128 25.34 -10.91 15.40
C LEU A 128 26.41 -11.82 16.04
N LYS A 129 26.10 -12.44 17.17
CA LYS A 129 26.95 -13.45 17.82
C LYS A 129 27.05 -14.71 16.96
N GLU A 130 25.94 -15.19 16.41
CA GLU A 130 25.94 -16.31 15.46
C GLU A 130 26.80 -15.98 14.24
N LYS A 131 26.69 -14.77 13.68
CA LYS A 131 27.52 -14.34 12.56
C LYS A 131 29.02 -14.31 12.89
N LEU A 132 29.38 -13.82 14.08
CA LEU A 132 30.77 -13.82 14.55
C LEU A 132 31.30 -15.25 14.75
N GLN A 133 30.46 -16.16 15.24
CA GLN A 133 30.81 -17.57 15.41
C GLN A 133 30.97 -18.29 14.07
N GLU A 134 30.12 -18.00 13.08
CA GLU A 134 30.26 -18.52 11.71
C GLU A 134 31.61 -18.10 11.10
N MET A 135 31.98 -16.81 11.21
CA MET A 135 33.27 -16.32 10.74
C MET A 135 34.45 -16.96 11.49
N TYR A 136 34.31 -17.23 12.78
CA TYR A 136 35.32 -17.95 13.56
C TYR A 136 35.54 -19.37 13.04
N LEU A 137 34.47 -20.10 12.72
CA LEU A 137 34.55 -21.46 12.18
C LEU A 137 35.18 -21.44 10.77
N GLN A 138 34.74 -20.53 9.90
CA GLN A 138 35.32 -20.34 8.56
C GLN A 138 36.83 -20.04 8.63
N ALA A 139 37.25 -19.24 9.62
CA ALA A 139 38.67 -18.96 9.85
C ALA A 139 39.43 -20.18 10.38
N ALA A 140 38.85 -20.92 11.32
CA ALA A 140 39.51 -22.05 11.97
C ALA A 140 39.62 -23.29 11.05
N GLU A 141 38.68 -23.46 10.13
CA GLU A 141 38.66 -24.57 9.16
C GLU A 141 39.36 -24.21 7.83
N GLU A 142 39.96 -23.00 7.73
CA GLU A 142 40.59 -22.46 6.52
C GLU A 142 39.67 -22.51 5.27
N GLU A 143 38.34 -22.50 5.46
CA GLU A 143 37.37 -22.57 4.36
C GLU A 143 37.40 -21.32 3.47
N VAL A 144 37.80 -20.18 4.02
CA VAL A 144 37.77 -18.86 3.39
C VAL A 144 39.12 -18.18 3.54
N LEU A 145 39.51 -17.39 2.54
CA LEU A 145 40.78 -16.63 2.55
C LEU A 145 40.82 -15.65 3.74
N PRO A 146 41.97 -15.53 4.44
CA PRO A 146 42.13 -14.63 5.58
C PRO A 146 41.75 -13.17 5.25
N GLU A 147 42.07 -12.69 4.05
CA GLU A 147 41.73 -11.34 3.61
C GLU A 147 40.21 -11.11 3.53
N GLU A 148 39.44 -12.14 3.15
CA GLU A 148 37.99 -12.04 3.02
C GLU A 148 37.31 -12.02 4.40
N ILE A 149 37.81 -12.81 5.35
CA ILE A 149 37.37 -12.79 6.75
C ILE A 149 37.70 -11.44 7.39
N SER A 150 38.89 -10.89 7.12
CA SER A 150 39.29 -9.56 7.59
C SER A 150 38.36 -8.46 7.07
N ASN A 151 38.03 -8.48 5.78
CA ASN A 151 37.11 -7.52 5.18
C ASN A 151 35.70 -7.61 5.80
N GLN A 152 35.18 -8.82 6.04
CA GLN A 152 33.89 -9.01 6.70
C GLN A 152 33.91 -8.52 8.15
N LEU A 153 34.99 -8.80 8.88
CA LEU A 153 35.16 -8.33 10.25
C LEU A 153 35.24 -6.80 10.34
N ASP A 154 35.90 -6.14 9.39
CA ASP A 154 35.94 -4.68 9.32
C ASP A 154 34.56 -4.05 9.07
N VAL A 155 33.73 -4.68 8.25
CA VAL A 155 32.33 -4.27 8.04
C VAL A 155 31.53 -4.38 9.34
N VAL A 156 31.67 -5.49 10.07
CA VAL A 156 31.01 -5.70 11.38
C VAL A 156 31.49 -4.68 12.41
N LYS A 157 32.80 -4.41 12.48
CA LYS A 157 33.37 -3.38 13.36
C LYS A 157 32.86 -1.99 13.02
N ALA A 158 32.71 -1.65 11.74
CA ALA A 158 32.17 -0.37 11.30
C ALA A 158 30.69 -0.23 11.72
N PHE A 159 29.89 -1.29 11.57
CA PHE A 159 28.51 -1.32 12.04
C PHE A 159 28.40 -1.10 13.56
N LEU A 160 29.25 -1.78 14.35
CA LEU A 160 29.26 -1.67 15.81
C LEU A 160 29.77 -0.33 16.35
N ARG A 161 30.50 0.46 15.56
CA ARG A 161 30.85 1.83 15.96
C ARG A 161 29.63 2.73 16.13
N ASN A 162 28.58 2.47 15.34
CA ASN A 162 27.34 3.23 15.37
C ASN A 162 26.33 2.66 16.38
N ASN A 163 26.54 1.43 16.89
CA ASN A 163 25.63 0.71 17.79
C ASN A 163 26.37 0.29 19.08
N SER A 164 26.43 1.21 20.04
CA SER A 164 27.26 1.06 21.24
C SER A 164 26.74 0.00 22.22
N ASP A 165 25.44 -0.22 22.24
CA ASP A 165 24.75 -1.25 23.03
C ASP A 165 25.15 -2.65 22.59
N LEU A 166 25.10 -2.95 21.28
CA LEU A 166 25.56 -4.22 20.71
C LEU A 166 27.07 -4.41 20.87
N ARG A 167 27.85 -3.34 20.66
CA ARG A 167 29.31 -3.39 20.76
C ARG A 167 29.80 -3.86 22.12
N ASN A 168 29.16 -3.38 23.20
CA ASN A 168 29.55 -3.75 24.55
C ASN A 168 29.33 -5.24 24.83
N GLY A 169 28.28 -5.85 24.25
CA GLY A 169 27.99 -7.28 24.40
C GLY A 169 28.91 -8.21 23.60
N LEU A 170 29.50 -7.73 22.50
CA LEU A 170 30.26 -8.55 21.54
C LEU A 170 31.77 -8.29 21.53
N THR A 171 32.27 -7.50 22.49
CA THR A 171 33.69 -7.11 22.52
C THR A 171 34.62 -8.33 22.65
N GLU A 172 34.26 -9.32 23.46
CA GLU A 172 35.05 -10.54 23.65
C GLU A 172 35.11 -11.40 22.37
N ASP A 173 33.96 -11.56 21.69
CA ASP A 173 33.85 -12.36 20.47
C ASP A 173 34.68 -11.75 19.33
N ILE A 174 34.67 -10.42 19.19
CA ILE A 174 35.49 -9.69 18.21
C ILE A 174 36.98 -9.84 18.51
N GLN A 175 37.38 -9.69 19.79
CA GLN A 175 38.79 -9.86 20.19
C GLN A 175 39.31 -11.27 19.94
N LYS A 176 38.46 -12.28 20.15
CA LYS A 176 38.78 -13.68 19.87
C LYS A 176 39.04 -13.91 18.38
N LEU A 177 38.21 -13.33 17.51
CA LEU A 177 38.35 -13.43 16.07
C LEU A 177 39.58 -12.65 15.55
N ASP A 178 39.84 -11.46 16.11
CA ASP A 178 41.06 -10.67 15.83
C ASP A 178 42.34 -11.43 16.19
N SER A 179 42.33 -12.14 17.34
CA SER A 179 43.47 -12.93 17.79
C SER A 179 43.74 -14.12 16.85
N LEU A 180 42.68 -14.80 16.38
CA LEU A 180 42.80 -15.87 15.39
C LEU A 180 43.33 -15.37 14.05
N HIS A 181 42.82 -14.25 13.56
CA HIS A 181 43.29 -13.68 12.30
C HIS A 181 44.78 -13.31 12.38
N LEU A 182 45.21 -12.72 13.49
CA LEU A 182 46.62 -12.38 13.71
C LEU A 182 47.52 -13.62 13.76
N GLN A 183 47.01 -14.75 14.29
CA GLN A 183 47.73 -16.01 14.29
C GLN A 183 47.92 -16.56 12.86
N HIS A 184 46.86 -16.63 12.05
CA HIS A 184 46.96 -17.10 10.67
C HIS A 184 47.87 -16.21 9.82
N GLN A 185 47.81 -14.88 9.99
CA GLN A 185 48.69 -13.95 9.28
C GLN A 185 50.18 -14.17 9.65
N LYS A 186 50.46 -14.49 10.92
CA LYS A 186 51.81 -14.80 11.38
C LYS A 186 52.33 -16.12 10.79
N GLU A 187 51.49 -17.15 10.75
CA GLU A 187 51.83 -18.46 10.19
C GLU A 187 52.11 -18.38 8.67
N ILE A 188 51.36 -17.54 7.93
CA ILE A 188 51.62 -17.26 6.51
C ILE A 188 52.96 -16.51 6.32
N SER A 189 53.27 -15.53 7.18
CA SER A 189 54.54 -14.79 7.10
C SER A 189 55.77 -15.63 7.43
N GLU A 190 55.67 -16.55 8.41
CA GLU A 190 56.77 -17.47 8.76
C GLU A 190 56.94 -18.61 7.73
N ALA A 191 55.90 -18.93 6.94
CA ALA A 191 55.98 -19.89 5.84
C ALA A 191 56.67 -19.29 4.60
N ASP A 192 56.48 -18.00 4.34
CA ASP A 192 57.11 -17.28 3.22
C ASP A 192 58.62 -17.05 3.47
N GLU A 193 59.02 -16.77 4.73
CA GLU A 193 60.45 -16.66 5.10
C GLU A 193 61.23 -17.98 4.99
N ARG A 194 60.58 -19.14 5.09
CA ARG A 194 61.25 -20.46 4.96
C ARG A 194 61.45 -20.90 3.51
N GLN A 195 60.93 -20.18 2.52
CA GLN A 195 61.04 -20.53 1.09
C GLN A 195 62.09 -19.74 0.29
N THR A 196 62.88 -18.87 0.92
CA THR A 196 64.03 -18.23 0.26
C THR A 196 65.36 -18.84 0.72
N PRO A 197 65.89 -19.89 0.06
CA PRO A 197 67.28 -20.23 0.22
C PRO A 197 68.14 -19.33 -0.69
N GLU A 198 69.20 -18.81 -0.08
CA GLU A 198 70.31 -18.09 -0.66
C GLU A 198 70.74 -18.63 -2.04
N ARG A 199 70.89 -17.72 -3.01
CA ARG A 199 71.84 -17.88 -4.11
C ARG A 199 72.78 -16.68 -4.10
N GLU A 200 73.74 -16.73 -3.19
CA GLU A 200 75.04 -16.07 -3.39
C GLU A 200 76.02 -17.07 -4.04
N ALA A 201 76.89 -16.51 -4.89
CA ALA A 201 78.00 -17.09 -5.67
C ALA A 201 77.67 -17.69 -7.06
#